data_AF-A0A1W9WIW9-F1
#
_entry.id   AF-A0A1W9WIW9-F1
#
_cell.length_a   1.000
_cell.length_b   1.000
_cell.length_c   1.000
_cell.angle_alpha   90.00
_cell.angle_beta   90.00
_cell.angle_gamma   90.00
#
_symmetry.space_group_name_H-M   'P 1'
#
loop_
_entity.id
_entity.type
_entity.pdbx_description
1 polymer ?
#
loop_
_entity_poly.entity_id
_entity_poly.type
_entity_poly.pdbx_seq_one_letter_code
_entity_poly.pdbx_strand_id
1 'polypeptide(L)'
;MTKRDSPHYATEEIINLEWHVEGALASDEWYAVRLSWMENGETSFGGANVKEPAWIVPRDYYGKADQSTGRAYHWHVHVENNEGVQISPSSETLTFYWE
;
A
#
# COMPACT_ATOMS: atom_id res chain seq x y z
N MET A 1 -38.77 -22.70 13.89
CA MET A 1 -37.86 -22.33 12.77
C MET A 1 -37.28 -20.98 13.10
N THR A 2 -36.05 -20.94 13.64
CA THR A 2 -35.39 -19.69 14.02
C THR A 2 -34.47 -19.29 12.89
N LYS A 3 -34.78 -18.21 12.17
CA LYS A 3 -33.80 -17.51 11.34
C LYS A 3 -32.72 -16.99 12.30
N ARG A 4 -31.50 -17.52 12.19
CA ARG A 4 -30.34 -16.89 12.80
C ARG A 4 -30.00 -15.72 11.89
N ASP A 5 -30.10 -14.52 12.42
CA ASP A 5 -29.45 -13.36 11.82
C ASP A 5 -27.95 -13.67 11.78
N SER A 6 -27.43 -13.85 10.57
CA SER A 6 -25.99 -13.91 10.35
C SER A 6 -25.42 -12.54 10.73
N PRO A 7 -24.46 -12.45 11.65
CA PRO A 7 -23.81 -11.18 11.91
C PRO A 7 -23.04 -10.77 10.65
N HIS A 8 -23.36 -9.61 10.10
CA HIS A 8 -22.57 -8.96 9.05
C HIS A 8 -21.23 -8.50 9.66
N TYR A 9 -20.28 -9.42 9.82
CA TYR A 9 -18.88 -9.07 10.06
C TYR A 9 -18.19 -8.93 8.72
N ALA A 10 -18.16 -7.69 8.20
CA ALA A 10 -17.09 -7.16 7.37
C ALA A 10 -17.53 -5.83 6.78
N THR A 11 -17.24 -4.73 7.47
CA THR A 11 -16.83 -3.53 6.74
C THR A 11 -15.41 -3.84 6.25
N GLU A 12 -15.25 -4.38 5.05
CA GLU A 12 -13.93 -4.58 4.46
C GLU A 12 -13.32 -3.19 4.23
N GLU A 13 -12.46 -2.74 5.14
CA GLU A 13 -11.77 -1.46 5.01
C GLU A 13 -10.87 -1.51 3.77
N ILE A 14 -11.13 -0.62 2.81
CA ILE A 14 -10.32 -0.47 1.59
C ILE A 14 -9.29 0.61 1.87
N ILE A 15 -8.01 0.24 1.83
CA ILE A 15 -6.92 1.20 1.91
C ILE A 15 -6.61 1.70 0.50
N ASN A 16 -6.87 2.99 0.26
CA ASN A 16 -6.53 3.69 -0.97
C ASN A 16 -5.41 4.69 -0.69
N LEU A 17 -4.25 4.49 -1.31
CA LEU A 17 -3.09 5.37 -1.17
C LEU A 17 -3.13 6.37 -2.33
N GLU A 18 -3.18 7.66 -2.03
CA GLU A 18 -3.20 8.76 -3.01
C GLU A 18 -2.06 9.74 -2.73
N TRP A 19 -1.47 10.31 -3.77
CA TRP A 19 -0.36 11.27 -3.63
C TRP A 19 -0.45 12.43 -4.62
N HIS A 20 0.24 13.52 -4.27
CA HIS A 20 0.35 14.70 -5.14
C HIS A 20 1.34 14.45 -6.28
N VAL A 21 1.05 15.04 -7.44
CA VAL A 21 1.83 14.89 -8.67
C VAL A 21 2.37 16.25 -9.10
N GLU A 22 3.69 16.37 -9.22
CA GLU A 22 4.35 17.60 -9.70
C GLU A 22 4.52 17.66 -11.23
N GLY A 23 4.23 16.57 -11.94
CA GLY A 23 4.31 16.48 -13.40
C GLY A 23 3.79 15.15 -13.95
N ALA A 24 3.44 15.12 -15.24
CA ALA A 24 2.97 13.89 -15.88
C ALA A 24 4.12 12.88 -16.07
N LEU A 25 3.84 11.59 -15.83
CA LEU A 25 4.76 10.51 -16.19
C LEU A 25 4.95 10.44 -17.70
N ALA A 26 6.17 10.16 -18.14
CA ALA A 26 6.42 9.69 -19.50
C ALA A 26 5.83 8.28 -19.72
N SER A 27 5.74 7.87 -20.99
CA SER A 27 5.17 6.56 -21.37
C SER A 27 5.92 5.37 -20.76
N ASP A 28 7.22 5.53 -20.54
CA ASP A 28 8.17 4.58 -19.98
C ASP A 28 8.53 4.86 -18.51
N GLU A 29 7.68 5.61 -17.80
CA GLU A 29 7.83 5.91 -16.38
C GLU A 29 6.65 5.39 -15.55
N TRP A 30 6.88 4.97 -14.31
CA TRP A 30 5.85 4.49 -13.40
C TRP A 30 6.00 5.11 -12.02
N TYR A 31 4.89 5.33 -11.34
CA TYR A 31 4.91 5.52 -9.89
C TYR A 31 5.20 4.17 -9.23
N ALA A 32 6.37 4.05 -8.64
CA ALA A 32 6.77 2.95 -7.81
C ALA A 32 6.27 3.19 -6.38
N VAL A 33 5.15 2.57 -6.03
CA VAL A 33 4.63 2.54 -4.67
C VAL A 33 5.39 1.46 -3.92
N ARG A 34 6.06 1.82 -2.83
CA ARG A 34 6.83 0.90 -1.99
C ARG A 34 6.17 0.81 -0.63
N LEU A 35 5.89 -0.42 -0.21
CA LEU A 35 5.24 -0.74 1.06
C LEU A 35 6.20 -1.57 1.91
N SER A 36 6.30 -1.27 3.20
CA SER A 36 7.03 -2.11 4.16
C SER A 36 6.27 -2.25 5.48
N TRP A 37 6.45 -3.39 6.13
CA TRP A 37 5.82 -3.72 7.41
C TRP A 37 6.73 -4.65 8.22
N MET A 38 6.44 -4.81 9.50
CA MET A 38 7.05 -5.86 10.33
C MET A 38 6.20 -7.13 10.24
N GLU A 39 6.77 -8.27 9.92
CA GLU A 39 6.08 -9.57 9.89
C GLU A 39 6.97 -10.62 10.55
N ASN A 40 6.46 -11.25 11.59
CA ASN A 40 7.23 -12.18 12.43
C ASN A 40 8.52 -11.57 13.01
N GLY A 41 8.50 -10.27 13.33
CA GLY A 41 9.65 -9.54 13.88
C GLY A 41 10.71 -9.13 12.86
N GLU A 42 10.46 -9.32 11.56
CA GLU A 42 11.37 -8.92 10.48
C GLU A 42 10.70 -7.93 9.52
N THR A 43 11.50 -7.05 8.90
CA THR A 43 10.99 -6.14 7.87
C THR A 43 10.66 -6.90 6.59
N SER A 44 9.40 -6.80 6.18
CA SER A 44 8.90 -7.30 4.90
C SER A 44 8.57 -6.15 3.95
N PHE A 45 8.54 -6.46 2.65
CA PHE A 45 8.39 -5.48 1.58
C PHE A 45 7.36 -5.92 0.54
N GLY A 46 6.73 -4.93 -0.09
CA GLY A 46 5.79 -5.10 -1.18
C GLY A 46 5.55 -3.79 -1.90
N GLY A 47 4.41 -3.71 -2.59
CA GLY A 47 4.00 -2.52 -3.35
C GLY A 47 3.61 -2.85 -4.79
N ALA A 48 3.64 -1.83 -5.64
CA ALA A 48 3.26 -1.93 -7.04
C ALA A 48 3.92 -0.83 -7.88
N ASN A 49 4.00 -1.04 -9.19
CA ASN A 49 4.30 0.01 -10.17
C ASN A 49 3.00 0.36 -10.91
N VAL A 50 2.53 1.61 -10.79
CA VAL A 50 1.24 2.07 -11.32
C VAL A 50 1.40 3.32 -12.19
N LYS A 51 0.41 3.57 -13.05
CA LYS A 51 0.36 4.77 -13.92
C LYS A 51 -0.49 5.90 -13.34
N GLU A 52 -1.46 5.56 -12.51
CA GLU A 52 -2.32 6.53 -11.83
C GLU A 52 -1.69 6.96 -10.50
N PRO A 53 -1.94 8.19 -10.02
CA PRO A 53 -1.43 8.68 -8.73
C PRO A 53 -2.22 8.14 -7.54
N ALA A 54 -2.68 6.89 -7.65
CA ALA A 54 -3.44 6.19 -6.64
C ALA A 54 -3.18 4.68 -6.74
N TRP A 55 -3.23 4.00 -5.59
CA TRP A 55 -3.17 2.55 -5.53
C TRP A 55 -4.05 2.01 -4.40
N ILE A 56 -4.98 1.13 -4.76
CA ILE A 56 -5.75 0.35 -3.79
C ILE A 56 -4.87 -0.82 -3.34
N VAL A 57 -4.57 -0.85 -2.04
CA VAL A 57 -3.74 -1.91 -1.45
C VAL A 57 -4.49 -3.25 -1.55
N PRO A 58 -3.90 -4.28 -2.19
CA PRO A 58 -4.50 -5.60 -2.28
C PRO A 58 -4.82 -6.19 -0.91
N ARG A 59 -5.94 -6.91 -0.81
CA ARG A 59 -6.36 -7.56 0.45
C ARG A 59 -5.36 -8.59 0.95
N ASP A 60 -4.49 -9.12 0.10
CA ASP A 60 -3.42 -10.04 0.49
C ASP A 60 -2.38 -9.41 1.44
N TYR A 61 -2.40 -8.10 1.64
CA TYR A 61 -1.61 -7.44 2.68
C TYR A 61 -2.31 -7.46 4.05
N TYR A 62 -3.63 -7.63 4.12
CA TYR A 62 -4.39 -7.58 5.36
C TYR A 62 -3.88 -8.61 6.39
N GLY A 63 -3.64 -8.13 7.61
CA GLY A 63 -3.17 -8.97 8.72
C GLY A 63 -1.71 -9.44 8.65
N LYS A 64 -0.91 -8.99 7.68
CA LYS A 64 0.52 -9.34 7.59
C LYS A 64 1.41 -8.61 8.60
N ALA A 65 1.19 -7.30 8.78
CA ALA A 65 1.94 -6.49 9.75
C ALA A 65 1.73 -7.02 11.17
N ASP A 66 2.76 -7.15 12.01
CA ASP A 66 2.65 -7.74 13.34
C ASP A 66 1.66 -6.98 14.23
N GLN A 67 0.85 -7.70 15.01
CA GLN A 67 -0.12 -7.09 15.92
C GLN A 67 0.56 -6.17 16.96
N SER A 68 1.80 -6.47 17.36
CA SER A 68 2.60 -5.63 18.29
C SER A 68 2.90 -4.23 17.75
N THR A 69 2.78 -4.02 16.43
CA THR A 69 2.95 -2.71 15.77
C THR A 69 1.64 -1.94 15.60
N GLY A 70 0.50 -2.49 16.02
CA GLY A 70 -0.82 -1.97 15.69
C GLY A 70 -1.21 -2.23 14.22
N ARG A 71 -0.61 -3.25 13.58
CA ARG A 71 -0.76 -3.53 12.14
C ARG A 71 -0.30 -2.36 11.26
N ALA A 72 0.87 -1.80 11.56
CA ALA A 72 1.42 -0.65 10.85
C ALA A 72 2.05 -1.02 9.50
N TYR A 73 1.76 -0.22 8.48
CA TYR A 73 2.40 -0.27 7.16
C TYR A 73 2.96 1.09 6.81
N HIS A 74 4.19 1.11 6.29
CA HIS A 74 4.87 2.32 5.86
C HIS A 74 4.95 2.34 4.35
N TRP A 75 4.72 3.48 3.73
CA TRP A 75 4.77 3.59 2.28
C TRP A 75 5.32 4.92 1.81
N HIS A 76 5.93 4.90 0.65
CA HIS A 76 6.38 6.08 -0.09
C HIS A 76 6.27 5.81 -1.59
N VAL A 77 6.42 6.86 -2.38
CA VAL A 77 6.36 6.80 -3.84
C VAL A 77 7.57 7.50 -4.44
N HIS A 78 8.11 6.92 -5.50
CA HIS A 78 9.04 7.59 -6.41
C HIS A 78 8.71 7.20 -7.86
N VAL A 79 9.35 7.85 -8.82
CA VAL A 79 9.24 7.50 -10.24
C VAL A 79 10.35 6.54 -10.62
N GLU A 80 10.02 5.47 -11.33
CA GLU A 80 10.96 4.54 -11.96
C GLU A 80 10.81 4.57 -13.48
N ASN A 81 11.91 4.34 -14.20
CA ASN A 81 11.89 4.08 -15.64
C ASN A 81 11.52 2.60 -15.95
N ASN A 82 11.49 2.25 -17.24
CA ASN A 82 11.19 0.89 -17.72
C ASN A 82 12.20 -0.20 -17.32
N GLU A 83 13.38 0.19 -16.82
CA GLU A 83 14.40 -0.71 -16.29
C GLU A 83 14.25 -0.92 -14.77
N GLY A 84 13.26 -0.28 -14.13
CA GLY A 84 13.06 -0.30 -12.68
C GLY A 84 14.03 0.59 -11.91
N VAL A 85 14.71 1.51 -12.60
CA VAL A 85 15.65 2.45 -11.98
C VAL A 85 14.86 3.66 -11.48
N GLN A 86 15.07 4.02 -10.20
CA GLN A 86 14.50 5.23 -9.62
C GLN A 86 15.10 6.49 -10.25
N ILE A 87 14.24 7.37 -10.77
CA ILE A 87 14.62 8.61 -11.47
C ILE A 87 14.10 9.89 -10.82
N SER A 88 13.31 9.77 -9.74
CA SER A 88 12.91 10.90 -8.89
C SER A 88 13.35 10.69 -7.45
N PRO A 89 13.43 11.74 -6.62
CA PRO A 89 13.41 11.58 -5.17
C PRO A 89 12.17 10.80 -4.72
N SER A 90 12.29 10.11 -3.59
CA SER A 90 11.14 9.51 -2.90
C SER A 90 10.34 10.59 -2.17
N SER A 91 9.03 10.39 -2.08
CA SER A 91 8.14 11.17 -1.22
C SER A 91 8.52 11.01 0.25
N GLU A 92 7.87 11.81 1.11
CA GLU A 92 7.79 11.48 2.53
C GLU A 92 7.23 10.07 2.72
N THR A 93 7.73 9.35 3.71
CA THR A 93 7.18 8.06 4.13
C THR A 93 5.98 8.30 5.04
N LEU A 94 4.83 7.80 4.61
CA LEU A 94 3.58 7.87 5.36
C LEU A 94 3.25 6.49 5.97
N THR A 95 2.39 6.49 6.99
CA THR A 95 1.96 5.28 7.69
C THR A 95 0.44 5.15 7.66
N PHE A 96 -0.05 3.93 7.44
CA PHE A 96 -1.42 3.55 7.76
C PHE A 96 -1.43 2.30 8.65
N TYR A 97 -2.55 2.08 9.33
CA TYR A 97 -2.78 0.94 10.21
C TYR A 97 -4.01 0.19 9.69
N TRP A 98 -3.96 -1.15 9.67
CA TRP A 98 -5.04 -1.96 9.08
C TRP A 98 -5.40 -3.13 10.00
N GLU A 99 -6.49 -2.99 10.74
CA GLU A 99 -6.98 -3.94 11.76
C GLU A 99 -8.15 -4.82 11.29
#